data_AF-A0A2U3L8F2-F1
#
_entry.id   AF-A0A2U3L8F2-F1
#
_cell.length_a   1.000
_cell.length_b   1.000
_cell.length_c   1.000
_cell.angle_alpha   90.00
_cell.angle_beta   90.00
_cell.angle_gamma   90.00
#
_symmetry.space_group_name_H-M   'P 1'
#
loop_
_entity.id
_entity.type
_entity.pdbx_description
1 polymer ?
#
loop_
_entity_poly.entity_id
_entity_poly.type
_entity_poly.pdbx_seq_one_letter_code
_entity_poly.pdbx_strand_id
1 'polypeptide(L)'
;MTLTATNTSGETAQAITTFTVNPIPLPPPGNLNGTLRIDAWRRNGTTNPTGTAKYGDRLVNTLTVETPPPPQGLLNAVVTGARLTKAWVNRPEGQVNKSGVGPELILRSTANTDMTLNGLTATTTYTESWAGYPPPIPDNTVMETDFIDVPFSVHVDYKYQVPVSTKNGVIYVWRTGSYDASGNASSNLDITGTEWYIFSVPIHDTGTPVWEP
;
A
#
# COMPACT_ATOMS: atom_id res chain seq x y z
N MET A 1 14.69 -20.68 39.36
CA MET A 1 14.37 -21.80 40.26
C MET A 1 15.64 -22.22 40.97
N THR A 2 15.58 -22.50 42.27
CA THR A 2 16.71 -23.00 43.04
C THR A 2 16.38 -24.41 43.51
N LEU A 3 17.22 -25.37 43.16
CA LEU A 3 17.15 -26.75 43.62
C LEU A 3 18.10 -26.91 44.80
N THR A 4 17.60 -27.46 45.89
CA THR A 4 18.41 -27.82 47.06
C THR A 4 18.32 -29.32 47.27
N ALA A 5 19.46 -30.01 47.36
CA ALA A 5 19.55 -31.42 47.68
C ALA A 5 20.35 -31.61 48.96
N THR A 6 19.88 -32.49 49.84
CA THR A 6 20.57 -32.84 51.10
C THR A 6 20.91 -34.32 51.07
N ASN A 7 22.17 -34.69 51.33
CA ASN A 7 22.55 -36.09 51.42
C ASN A 7 22.19 -36.70 52.79
N THR A 8 22.32 -38.02 52.92
CA THR A 8 22.01 -38.75 54.16
C THR A 8 22.91 -38.37 55.34
N SER A 9 24.03 -37.70 55.07
CA SER A 9 24.96 -37.16 56.08
C SER A 9 24.59 -35.73 56.50
N GLY A 10 23.55 -35.14 55.92
CA GLY A 10 23.05 -33.79 56.25
C GLY A 10 23.69 -32.66 55.44
N GLU A 11 24.55 -32.94 54.46
CA GLU A 11 25.20 -31.93 53.64
C GLU A 11 24.27 -31.45 52.53
N THR A 12 24.16 -30.13 52.35
CA THR A 12 23.29 -29.51 51.36
C THR A 12 24.07 -28.99 50.15
N ALA A 13 23.61 -29.28 48.94
CA ALA A 13 24.06 -28.65 47.70
C ALA A 13 22.91 -27.83 47.08
N GLN A 14 23.23 -26.66 46.54
CA GLN A 14 22.27 -25.82 45.81
C GLN A 14 22.68 -25.69 44.35
N ALA A 15 21.71 -25.81 43.45
CA ALA A 15 21.86 -25.49 42.04
C ALA A 15 20.83 -24.42 41.65
N ILE A 16 21.30 -23.33 41.05
CA ILE A 16 20.43 -22.28 40.52
C ILE A 16 20.19 -22.54 39.04
N THR A 17 18.93 -22.69 38.66
CA THR A 17 18.50 -22.76 37.26
C THR A 17 17.72 -21.49 36.94
N THR A 18 18.25 -20.68 36.03
CA THR A 18 17.53 -19.56 35.43
C THR A 18 16.85 -20.05 34.14
N PHE A 19 15.56 -19.75 34.00
CA PHE A 19 14.86 -19.87 32.73
C PHE A 19 14.48 -18.48 32.27
N THR A 20 14.80 -18.15 31.04
CA THR A 20 14.32 -16.94 30.39
C THR A 20 13.05 -17.32 29.64
N VAL A 21 11.89 -16.89 30.14
CA VAL A 21 10.65 -16.96 29.38
C VAL A 21 10.66 -15.76 28.44
N ASN A 22 10.88 -16.01 27.14
CA ASN A 22 10.65 -14.96 26.16
C ASN A 22 9.13 -14.68 26.14
N PRO A 23 8.69 -13.43 26.33
CA PRO A 23 7.28 -13.08 26.21
C PRO A 23 6.76 -13.50 24.83
N ILE A 24 5.45 -13.72 24.75
CA ILE A 24 4.70 -13.87 23.49
C ILE A 24 5.20 -12.78 22.54
N PRO A 25 5.52 -13.12 21.27
CA PRO A 25 6.05 -12.14 20.33
C PRO A 25 5.16 -10.90 20.34
N LEU A 26 5.75 -9.76 20.68
CA LEU A 26 5.14 -8.47 20.38
C LEU A 26 4.91 -8.46 18.87
N PRO A 27 3.72 -8.06 18.37
CA PRO A 27 3.55 -7.85 16.94
C PRO A 27 4.72 -6.98 16.47
N PRO A 28 5.45 -7.36 15.40
CA PRO A 28 6.60 -6.58 14.98
C PRO A 28 6.18 -5.12 14.76
N PRO A 29 7.06 -4.17 15.12
CA PRO A 29 6.71 -2.77 15.18
C PRO A 29 6.41 -2.23 13.78
N GLY A 30 5.30 -1.49 13.69
CA GLY A 30 5.20 -0.33 12.81
C GLY A 30 4.69 -0.58 11.40
N ASN A 31 4.25 0.54 10.81
CA ASN A 31 3.80 0.64 9.43
C ASN A 31 4.74 -0.13 8.50
N LEU A 32 4.19 -1.11 7.80
CA LEU A 32 4.89 -1.70 6.66
C LEU A 32 5.13 -0.62 5.61
N ASN A 33 6.28 -0.69 4.96
CA ASN A 33 6.59 0.17 3.83
C ASN A 33 5.88 -0.35 2.58
N GLY A 34 5.22 0.55 1.88
CA GLY A 34 4.69 0.30 0.55
C GLY A 34 5.06 1.44 -0.38
N THR A 35 5.24 1.13 -1.66
CA THR A 35 5.39 2.12 -2.71
C THR A 35 4.11 2.16 -3.53
N LEU A 36 3.60 3.37 -3.75
CA LEU A 36 2.50 3.62 -4.67
C LEU A 36 3.05 4.17 -5.98
N ARG A 37 2.71 3.52 -7.09
CA ARG A 37 2.91 4.03 -8.45
C ARG A 37 1.56 4.36 -9.06
N ILE A 38 1.46 5.52 -9.69
CA ILE A 38 0.27 5.96 -10.42
C ILE A 38 0.68 6.19 -11.87
N ASP A 39 0.13 5.39 -12.78
CA ASP A 39 0.27 5.60 -14.23
C ASP A 39 -1.01 6.23 -14.77
N ALA A 40 -0.90 7.46 -15.30
CA ALA A 40 -2.02 8.14 -15.94
C ALA A 40 -2.00 7.89 -17.44
N TRP A 41 -3.02 7.18 -17.92
CA TRP A 41 -3.22 6.86 -19.33
C TRP A 41 -4.19 7.85 -19.95
N ARG A 42 -3.72 8.49 -21.01
CA ARG A 42 -4.52 9.33 -21.89
C ARG A 42 -5.57 8.51 -22.61
N ARG A 43 -6.58 9.20 -23.12
CA ARG A 43 -7.66 8.59 -23.92
C ARG A 43 -7.13 7.93 -25.20
N ASN A 44 -6.02 8.44 -25.76
CA ASN A 44 -5.36 7.86 -26.93
C ASN A 44 -4.45 6.64 -26.62
N GLY A 45 -4.40 6.20 -25.35
CA GLY A 45 -3.63 5.02 -24.94
C GLY A 45 -2.14 5.26 -24.71
N THR A 46 -1.68 6.52 -24.62
CA THR A 46 -0.31 6.83 -24.18
C THR A 46 -0.26 7.29 -22.72
N THR A 47 0.89 7.17 -22.06
CA THR A 47 1.05 7.55 -20.65
C THR A 47 1.51 9.00 -20.50
N ASN A 48 0.97 9.72 -19.52
CA ASN A 48 1.53 11.00 -19.09
C ASN A 48 2.89 10.81 -18.39
N PRO A 49 3.69 11.88 -18.28
CA PRO A 49 4.85 11.88 -17.40
C PRO A 49 4.49 11.43 -15.97
N THR A 50 5.42 10.72 -15.33
CA THR A 50 5.25 10.27 -13.95
C THR A 50 4.86 11.41 -13.01
N GLY A 51 3.85 11.18 -12.17
CA GLY A 51 3.37 12.17 -11.21
C GLY A 51 2.41 13.21 -11.80
N THR A 52 2.02 13.09 -13.07
CA THR A 52 1.06 14.00 -13.72
C THR A 52 -0.13 13.27 -14.31
N ALA A 53 -1.29 13.90 -14.28
CA ALA A 53 -2.51 13.44 -14.94
C ALA A 53 -3.34 14.61 -15.48
N LYS A 54 -4.34 14.28 -16.29
CA LYS A 54 -5.28 15.23 -16.89
C LYS A 54 -6.73 14.79 -16.65
N TYR A 55 -7.66 15.74 -16.78
CA TYR A 55 -9.08 15.47 -16.57
C TYR A 55 -9.60 14.41 -17.53
N GLY A 56 -10.20 13.35 -16.96
CA GLY A 56 -10.72 12.20 -17.70
C GLY A 56 -9.68 11.13 -18.04
N ASP A 57 -8.42 11.26 -17.60
CA ASP A 57 -7.43 10.20 -17.77
C ASP A 57 -7.78 8.97 -16.94
N ARG A 58 -7.36 7.80 -17.44
CA ARG A 58 -7.44 6.55 -16.70
C ARG A 58 -6.21 6.41 -15.81
N LEU A 59 -6.42 6.46 -14.50
CA LEU A 59 -5.38 6.28 -13.49
C LEU A 59 -5.29 4.81 -13.10
N VAL A 60 -4.11 4.23 -13.27
CA VAL A 60 -3.78 2.88 -12.84
C VAL A 60 -2.88 2.97 -11.63
N ASN A 61 -3.41 2.60 -10.47
CA ASN A 61 -2.67 2.64 -9.21
C ASN A 61 -2.14 1.25 -8.91
N THR A 62 -0.83 1.15 -8.68
CA THR A 62 -0.14 -0.08 -8.29
C THR A 62 0.55 0.14 -6.95
N LEU A 63 0.08 -0.58 -5.94
CA LEU A 63 0.72 -0.71 -4.64
C LEU A 63 1.68 -1.90 -4.69
N THR A 64 2.91 -1.71 -4.23
CA THR A 64 3.86 -2.78 -3.95
C THR A 64 4.32 -2.66 -2.51
N VAL A 65 4.13 -3.71 -1.70
CA VAL A 65 4.53 -3.75 -0.30
C VAL A 65 5.81 -4.55 -0.14
N GLU A 66 6.74 -4.03 0.66
CA GLU A 66 7.97 -4.75 0.97
C GLU A 66 7.68 -6.01 1.77
N THR A 67 8.49 -7.06 1.59
CA THR A 67 8.35 -8.26 2.42
C THR A 67 8.58 -7.90 3.89
N PRO A 68 7.63 -8.18 4.80
CA PRO A 68 7.78 -7.84 6.20
C PRO A 68 9.02 -8.51 6.84
N PRO A 69 9.69 -7.84 7.80
CA PRO A 69 10.78 -8.46 8.53
C PRO A 69 10.27 -9.59 9.45
N PRO A 70 11.10 -10.60 9.77
CA PRO A 70 10.73 -11.59 10.77
C PRO A 70 10.42 -10.96 12.13
N PRO A 71 9.51 -11.55 12.93
CA PRO A 71 9.20 -11.06 14.27
C PRO A 71 10.43 -10.96 15.16
N GLN A 72 10.54 -9.87 15.91
CA GLN A 72 11.62 -9.65 16.87
C GLN A 72 11.39 -10.47 18.15
N GLY A 73 12.49 -10.84 18.83
CA GLY A 73 12.43 -11.60 20.09
C GLY A 73 12.19 -13.11 19.94
N LEU A 74 12.02 -13.60 18.71
CA LEU A 74 11.91 -15.03 18.40
C LEU A 74 13.23 -15.57 17.84
N LEU A 75 13.71 -16.69 18.40
CA LEU A 75 14.96 -17.31 18.00
C LEU A 75 14.86 -17.85 16.57
N ASN A 76 15.82 -17.47 15.72
CA ASN A 76 15.92 -17.92 14.31
C ASN A 76 14.59 -17.77 13.55
N ALA A 77 13.86 -16.69 13.82
CA ALA A 77 12.59 -16.42 13.16
C ALA A 77 12.79 -16.09 11.69
N VAL A 78 11.96 -16.67 10.83
CA VAL A 78 11.98 -16.47 9.39
C VAL A 78 10.55 -16.37 8.90
N VAL A 79 10.28 -15.36 8.06
CA VAL A 79 9.00 -15.24 7.34
C VAL A 79 8.91 -16.36 6.31
N THR A 80 7.81 -17.10 6.34
CA THR A 80 7.52 -18.21 5.42
C THR A 80 6.50 -17.85 4.35
N GLY A 81 5.72 -16.78 4.57
CA GLY A 81 4.78 -16.26 3.60
C GLY A 81 4.27 -14.89 4.01
N ALA A 82 3.90 -14.07 3.03
CA ALA A 82 3.26 -12.79 3.26
C ALA A 82 2.32 -12.46 2.09
N ARG A 83 1.15 -11.90 2.40
CA ARG A 83 0.17 -11.48 1.39
C ARG A 83 -0.68 -10.32 1.89
N LEU A 84 -1.07 -9.44 0.99
CA LEU A 84 -2.08 -8.42 1.25
C LEU A 84 -3.42 -9.11 1.56
N THR A 85 -4.08 -8.62 2.60
CA THR A 85 -5.46 -9.01 2.97
C THR A 85 -6.45 -7.90 2.67
N LYS A 86 -5.98 -6.65 2.61
CA LYS A 86 -6.79 -5.49 2.26
C LYS A 86 -5.92 -4.37 1.71
N ALA A 87 -6.41 -3.66 0.70
CA ALA A 87 -5.84 -2.40 0.22
C ALA A 87 -6.93 -1.62 -0.53
N TRP A 88 -6.96 -0.31 -0.34
CA TRP A 88 -7.87 0.59 -1.07
C TRP A 88 -7.18 1.92 -1.32
N VAL A 89 -7.53 2.60 -2.40
CA VAL A 89 -7.10 3.97 -2.67
C VAL A 89 -8.10 4.93 -2.04
N ASN A 90 -7.65 5.78 -1.13
CA ASN A 90 -8.37 6.97 -0.71
C ASN A 90 -8.02 8.11 -1.67
N ARG A 91 -9.01 8.56 -2.43
CA ARG A 91 -8.82 9.54 -3.50
C ARG A 91 -9.87 10.63 -3.46
N PRO A 92 -9.56 11.82 -3.99
CA PRO A 92 -10.57 12.78 -4.36
C PRO A 92 -11.44 12.24 -5.50
N GLU A 93 -12.68 12.72 -5.53
CA GLU A 93 -13.59 12.49 -6.64
C GLU A 93 -14.37 13.77 -6.90
N GLY A 94 -14.69 14.00 -8.18
CA GLY A 94 -15.47 15.14 -8.60
C GLY A 94 -16.67 14.75 -9.43
N GLN A 95 -17.76 15.49 -9.24
CA GLN A 95 -18.95 15.41 -10.11
C GLN A 95 -19.27 16.80 -10.67
N VAL A 96 -19.53 16.86 -11.97
CA VAL A 96 -19.91 18.12 -12.62
C VAL A 96 -21.28 18.56 -12.11
N ASN A 97 -21.35 19.77 -11.55
CA ASN A 97 -22.60 20.40 -11.15
C ASN A 97 -23.39 20.84 -12.40
N LYS A 98 -24.43 20.09 -12.77
CA LYS A 98 -25.31 20.38 -13.92
C LYS A 98 -26.57 21.16 -13.56
N SER A 99 -26.59 21.87 -12.43
CA SER A 99 -27.79 22.59 -11.95
C SER A 99 -28.29 23.72 -12.87
N GLY A 100 -27.58 24.04 -13.96
CA GLY A 100 -28.04 24.95 -15.02
C GLY A 100 -28.04 26.44 -14.64
N VAL A 101 -27.53 26.78 -13.45
CA VAL A 101 -27.42 28.16 -12.96
C VAL A 101 -25.99 28.40 -12.47
N GLY A 102 -25.28 29.33 -13.12
CA GLY A 102 -23.88 29.65 -12.81
C GLY A 102 -22.86 28.85 -13.65
N PRO A 103 -21.54 29.07 -13.42
CA PRO A 103 -20.49 28.33 -14.11
C PRO A 103 -20.56 26.85 -13.75
N GLU A 104 -20.24 25.97 -14.70
CA GLU A 104 -20.11 24.54 -14.40
C GLU A 104 -18.92 24.34 -13.46
N LEU A 105 -19.20 23.88 -12.24
CA LEU A 105 -18.20 23.64 -11.20
C LEU A 105 -18.12 22.15 -10.88
N ILE A 106 -16.94 21.67 -10.48
CA ILE A 106 -16.79 20.34 -9.89
C ILE A 106 -17.18 20.39 -8.42
N LEU A 107 -18.16 19.57 -8.03
CA LEU A 107 -18.46 19.26 -6.63
C LEU A 107 -17.48 18.18 -6.16
N ARG A 108 -16.73 18.49 -5.09
CA ARG A 108 -15.70 17.60 -4.54
C ARG A 108 -16.23 16.69 -3.45
N SER A 109 -15.72 15.48 -3.45
CA SER A 109 -15.87 14.50 -2.37
C SER A 109 -14.64 13.62 -2.29
N THR A 110 -14.62 12.69 -1.34
CA THR A 110 -13.60 11.64 -1.26
C THR A 110 -14.25 10.29 -1.51
N ALA A 111 -13.51 9.41 -2.17
CA ALA A 111 -13.93 8.06 -2.49
C ALA A 111 -12.85 7.06 -2.08
N ASN A 112 -13.29 5.90 -1.58
CA ASN A 112 -12.43 4.74 -1.38
C ASN A 112 -12.66 3.76 -2.52
N THR A 113 -11.60 3.36 -3.21
CA THR A 113 -11.67 2.36 -4.29
C THR A 113 -10.83 1.16 -3.89
N ASP A 114 -11.48 0.02 -3.67
CA ASP A 114 -10.80 -1.23 -3.34
C ASP A 114 -9.81 -1.64 -4.45
N MET A 115 -8.71 -2.26 -4.04
CA MET A 115 -7.71 -2.78 -4.95
C MET A 115 -7.83 -4.30 -5.11
N THR A 116 -7.54 -4.79 -6.31
CA THR A 116 -7.38 -6.22 -6.57
C THR A 116 -6.03 -6.66 -6.03
N LEU A 117 -6.04 -7.65 -5.14
CA LEU A 117 -4.85 -8.12 -4.42
C LEU A 117 -4.18 -9.29 -5.16
N ASN A 118 -2.84 -9.28 -5.22
CA ASN A 118 -2.03 -10.36 -5.77
C ASN A 118 -0.69 -10.46 -5.01
N GLY A 119 -0.62 -11.34 -4.00
CA GLY A 119 0.56 -11.45 -3.14
C GLY A 119 0.79 -10.15 -2.37
N LEU A 120 1.96 -9.53 -2.53
CA LEU A 120 2.32 -8.23 -1.94
C LEU A 120 2.12 -7.06 -2.90
N THR A 121 1.45 -7.28 -4.02
CA THR A 121 1.06 -6.24 -4.98
C THR A 121 -0.45 -6.10 -5.01
N ALA A 122 -0.95 -4.87 -5.18
CA ALA A 122 -2.36 -4.63 -5.44
C ALA A 122 -2.54 -3.57 -6.51
N THR A 123 -3.59 -3.70 -7.31
CA THR A 123 -3.88 -2.78 -8.42
C THR A 123 -5.33 -2.33 -8.42
N THR A 124 -5.57 -1.07 -8.78
CA THR A 124 -6.92 -0.60 -9.12
C THR A 124 -6.86 0.40 -10.26
N THR A 125 -8.02 0.70 -10.82
CA THR A 125 -8.14 1.65 -11.92
C THR A 125 -9.38 2.50 -11.74
N TYR A 126 -9.24 3.81 -11.97
CA TYR A 126 -10.33 4.77 -11.95
C TYR A 126 -10.04 5.93 -12.89
N THR A 127 -11.02 6.80 -13.07
CA THR A 127 -10.90 7.99 -13.93
C THR A 127 -10.63 9.23 -13.08
N GLU A 128 -9.67 10.05 -13.49
CA GLU A 128 -9.49 11.41 -12.94
C GLU A 128 -10.78 12.19 -13.21
N SER A 129 -11.35 12.76 -12.15
CA SER A 129 -12.64 13.45 -12.25
C SER A 129 -12.75 14.69 -11.36
N TRP A 130 -11.68 15.09 -10.66
CA TRP A 130 -11.80 16.09 -9.61
C TRP A 130 -11.20 17.44 -10.00
N ALA A 131 -10.09 17.51 -10.72
CA ALA A 131 -9.46 18.79 -11.09
C ALA A 131 -9.38 18.99 -12.60
N GLY A 132 -9.17 20.24 -13.05
CA GLY A 132 -8.98 20.53 -14.47
C GLY A 132 -10.27 20.71 -15.29
N TYR A 133 -11.38 21.13 -14.67
CA TYR A 133 -12.65 21.43 -15.34
C TYR A 133 -13.22 22.81 -14.93
N PRO A 134 -13.91 23.55 -15.82
CA PRO A 134 -14.13 23.24 -17.23
C PRO A 134 -12.89 23.59 -18.10
N PRO A 135 -12.64 22.84 -19.19
CA PRO A 135 -11.61 23.19 -20.17
C PRO A 135 -12.03 24.42 -21.02
N PRO A 136 -11.09 25.13 -21.69
CA PRO A 136 -9.68 24.78 -21.90
C PRO A 136 -8.73 25.33 -20.83
N ILE A 137 -7.77 24.49 -20.41
CA ILE A 137 -6.68 24.84 -19.50
C ILE A 137 -5.36 24.58 -20.25
N PRO A 138 -4.38 25.51 -20.24
CA PRO A 138 -3.13 25.33 -20.96
C PRO A 138 -2.35 24.08 -20.48
N ASP A 139 -1.75 23.34 -21.42
CA ASP A 139 -0.88 22.21 -21.08
C ASP A 139 0.27 22.66 -20.18
N ASN A 140 0.63 21.82 -19.21
CA ASN A 140 1.67 22.03 -18.20
C ASN A 140 1.35 23.05 -17.11
N THR A 141 0.10 23.53 -17.01
CA THR A 141 -0.32 24.31 -15.85
C THR A 141 -0.81 23.37 -14.76
N VAL A 142 -0.09 23.26 -13.64
CA VAL A 142 -0.57 22.51 -12.48
C VAL A 142 -1.80 23.25 -11.93
N MET A 143 -2.96 22.63 -12.07
CA MET A 143 -4.22 23.13 -11.53
C MET A 143 -4.37 22.77 -10.07
N GLU A 144 -3.94 21.56 -9.73
CA GLU A 144 -4.01 21.03 -8.38
C GLU A 144 -2.96 19.95 -8.20
N THR A 145 -2.42 19.89 -6.99
CA THR A 145 -1.59 18.79 -6.52
C THR A 145 -2.36 18.11 -5.40
N ASP A 146 -2.56 16.80 -5.50
CA ASP A 146 -3.20 16.03 -4.44
C ASP A 146 -2.32 14.87 -3.96
N PHE A 147 -2.58 14.42 -2.75
CA PHE A 147 -1.93 13.30 -2.09
C PHE A 147 -2.84 12.08 -2.17
N ILE A 148 -2.44 11.10 -2.97
CA ILE A 148 -3.19 9.85 -3.10
C ILE A 148 -2.65 8.86 -2.08
N ASP A 149 -3.50 8.48 -1.13
CA ASP A 149 -3.17 7.54 -0.06
C ASP A 149 -3.72 6.15 -0.36
N VAL A 150 -2.94 5.13 -0.01
CA VAL A 150 -3.30 3.72 -0.10
C VAL A 150 -3.03 3.04 1.23
N PRO A 151 -4.02 3.01 2.14
CA PRO A 151 -3.96 2.19 3.33
C PRO A 151 -4.03 0.71 2.95
N PHE A 152 -3.26 -0.14 3.65
CA PHE A 152 -3.23 -1.57 3.39
C PHE A 152 -2.98 -2.41 4.65
N SER A 153 -3.26 -3.71 4.53
CA SER A 153 -3.02 -4.73 5.56
C SER A 153 -2.42 -5.98 4.94
N VAL A 154 -1.46 -6.59 5.63
CA VAL A 154 -0.71 -7.77 5.22
C VAL A 154 -0.82 -8.82 6.32
N HIS A 155 -1.11 -10.05 5.91
CA HIS A 155 -0.97 -11.23 6.73
C HIS A 155 0.41 -11.84 6.52
N VAL A 156 1.08 -12.18 7.62
CA VAL A 156 2.44 -12.72 7.61
C VAL A 156 2.47 -14.04 8.36
N ASP A 157 2.95 -15.06 7.68
CA ASP A 157 3.23 -16.39 8.22
C ASP A 157 4.72 -16.51 8.51
N TYR A 158 5.09 -17.05 9.67
CA TYR A 158 6.49 -17.22 10.06
C TYR A 158 6.73 -18.54 10.80
N LYS A 159 8.01 -18.92 10.87
CA LYS A 159 8.50 -20.01 11.73
C LYS A 159 9.64 -19.55 12.60
N TYR A 160 9.80 -20.18 13.76
CA TYR A 160 10.83 -19.85 14.75
C TYR A 160 11.22 -21.09 15.55
N GLN A 161 12.36 -21.03 16.23
CA GLN A 161 12.83 -22.12 17.07
C GLN A 161 12.44 -21.92 18.54
N VAL A 162 12.01 -23.00 19.18
CA VAL A 162 11.74 -23.05 20.62
C VAL A 162 12.64 -24.09 21.26
N PRO A 163 13.39 -23.74 22.33
CA PRO A 163 14.12 -24.73 23.11
C PRO A 163 13.14 -25.63 23.87
N VAL A 164 13.30 -26.94 23.75
CA VAL A 164 12.53 -27.95 24.47
C VAL A 164 13.47 -28.77 25.31
N SER A 165 13.25 -28.75 26.62
CA SER A 165 13.99 -29.58 27.57
C SER A 165 13.57 -31.03 27.42
N THR A 166 14.56 -31.91 27.22
CA THR A 166 14.40 -33.36 27.20
C THR A 166 15.25 -33.99 28.29
N LYS A 167 15.08 -35.29 28.52
CA LYS A 167 15.92 -36.06 29.46
C LYS A 167 17.42 -36.03 29.10
N ASN A 168 17.75 -35.74 27.84
CA ASN A 168 19.12 -35.77 27.31
C ASN A 168 19.69 -34.36 27.03
N GLY A 169 19.01 -33.30 27.47
CA GLY A 169 19.41 -31.90 27.23
C GLY A 169 18.36 -31.10 26.45
N VAL A 170 18.78 -29.97 25.90
CA VAL A 170 17.90 -29.06 25.15
C VAL A 170 17.98 -29.35 23.65
N ILE A 171 16.82 -29.54 23.02
CA ILE A 171 16.69 -29.59 21.55
C ILE A 171 15.94 -28.34 21.07
N TYR A 172 16.12 -27.98 19.80
CA TYR A 172 15.38 -26.89 19.17
C TYR A 172 14.35 -27.47 18.20
N VAL A 173 13.08 -27.12 18.41
CA VAL A 173 11.99 -27.51 17.50
C VAL A 173 11.45 -26.29 16.79
N TRP A 174 11.08 -26.46 15.52
CA TRP A 174 10.40 -25.41 14.76
C TRP A 174 8.95 -25.31 15.20
N ARG A 175 8.49 -24.08 15.43
CA ARG A 175 7.09 -23.70 15.62
C ARG A 175 6.71 -22.68 14.55
N THR A 176 5.42 -22.61 14.26
CA THR A 176 4.84 -21.65 13.30
C THR A 176 3.98 -20.65 14.04
N GLY A 177 3.82 -19.47 13.46
CA GLY A 177 2.89 -18.45 13.91
C GLY A 177 2.51 -17.53 12.76
N SER A 178 1.55 -16.65 13.02
CA SER A 178 1.11 -15.64 12.06
C SER A 178 0.76 -14.35 12.77
N TYR A 179 0.86 -13.22 12.07
CA TYR A 179 0.38 -11.93 12.53
C TYR A 179 -0.14 -11.10 11.36
N ASP A 180 -0.97 -10.11 11.68
CA ASP A 180 -1.40 -9.09 10.73
C ASP A 180 -0.67 -7.78 11.03
N ALA A 181 -0.26 -7.08 9.98
CA ALA A 181 0.33 -5.76 10.05
C ALA A 181 -0.29 -4.85 8.99
N SER A 182 -0.18 -3.53 9.18
CA SER A 182 -0.74 -2.53 8.29
C SER A 182 0.30 -1.51 7.87
N GLY A 183 0.00 -0.74 6.83
CA GLY A 183 0.79 0.39 6.40
C GLY A 183 -0.05 1.36 5.56
N ASN A 184 0.59 2.46 5.16
CA ASN A 184 0.03 3.40 4.20
C ASN A 184 1.12 3.73 3.18
N ALA A 185 0.81 3.60 1.90
CA ALA A 185 1.65 4.09 0.82
C ALA A 185 0.99 5.32 0.21
N SER A 186 1.79 6.26 -0.26
CA SER A 186 1.24 7.47 -0.85
C SER A 186 2.09 8.01 -1.97
N SER A 187 1.48 8.82 -2.81
CA SER A 187 2.15 9.50 -3.93
C SER A 187 1.45 10.81 -4.25
N ASN A 188 2.23 11.80 -4.65
CA ASN A 188 1.70 13.05 -5.18
C ASN A 188 1.22 12.84 -6.61
N LEU A 189 0.12 13.48 -6.97
CA LEU A 189 -0.36 13.57 -8.33
C LEU A 189 -0.71 15.00 -8.68
N ASP A 190 -0.01 15.55 -9.68
CA ASP A 190 -0.30 16.86 -10.24
C ASP A 190 -1.32 16.73 -11.37
N ILE A 191 -2.44 17.43 -11.25
CA ILE A 191 -3.45 17.51 -12.29
C ILE A 191 -3.17 18.76 -13.13
N THR A 192 -2.84 18.54 -14.41
CA THR A 192 -2.27 19.57 -15.30
C THR A 192 -3.25 20.15 -16.32
N GLY A 193 -4.55 19.81 -16.21
CA GLY A 193 -5.60 20.26 -17.15
C GLY A 193 -6.12 19.14 -18.05
N THR A 194 -6.56 19.44 -19.27
CA THR A 194 -7.07 18.44 -20.24
C THR A 194 -6.16 18.34 -21.46
N GLU A 195 -6.25 17.25 -22.22
CA GLU A 195 -5.66 17.19 -23.56
C GLU A 195 -6.49 18.07 -24.49
N TRP A 196 -6.04 19.31 -24.68
CA TRP A 196 -6.41 20.28 -25.72
C TRP A 196 -7.55 19.91 -26.68
N TYR A 197 -8.52 20.81 -26.83
CA TYR A 197 -9.12 21.06 -28.14
C TYR A 197 -8.65 22.41 -28.67
N ILE A 198 -7.88 22.38 -29.76
CA ILE A 198 -7.73 23.51 -30.68
C ILE A 198 -9.13 23.79 -31.25
N PHE A 199 -9.83 24.79 -30.74
CA PHE A 199 -10.98 25.38 -31.44
C PHE A 199 -10.97 26.89 -31.21
N SER A 200 -10.22 27.60 -32.05
CA SER A 200 -10.55 28.94 -32.59
C SER A 200 -9.41 29.59 -33.40
N VAL A 201 -8.59 28.79 -34.09
CA VAL A 201 -7.94 29.27 -35.33
C VAL A 201 -8.16 28.19 -36.39
N PRO A 202 -8.85 28.49 -37.50
CA PRO A 202 -8.91 27.56 -38.63
C PRO A 202 -7.50 27.44 -39.19
N ILE A 203 -6.79 26.38 -38.79
CA ILE A 203 -5.65 25.92 -39.56
C ILE A 203 -6.26 25.22 -40.76
N HIS A 204 -6.31 25.94 -41.87
CA HIS A 204 -6.30 25.30 -43.18
C HIS A 204 -5.09 24.36 -43.18
N ASP A 205 -5.32 23.07 -43.01
CA ASP A 205 -4.36 22.08 -43.47
C ASP A 205 -5.08 21.01 -44.28
N THR A 206 -4.73 20.99 -45.55
CA THR A 206 -5.18 20.06 -46.57
C THR A 206 -4.61 18.68 -46.28
N GLY A 207 -5.44 17.76 -45.76
CA GLY A 207 -5.19 16.33 -45.93
C GLY A 207 -5.52 15.41 -44.75
N THR A 208 -6.80 14.99 -44.69
CA THR A 208 -7.28 13.63 -44.31
C THR A 208 -7.12 13.09 -42.86
N PRO A 209 -7.98 12.15 -42.41
CA PRO A 209 -9.43 11.99 -42.57
C PRO A 209 -10.18 12.00 -41.22
N VAL A 210 -11.45 12.40 -41.28
CA VAL A 210 -12.45 12.34 -40.22
C VAL A 210 -12.86 10.88 -39.96
N TRP A 211 -13.01 10.49 -38.69
CA TRP A 211 -13.82 9.33 -38.30
C TRP A 211 -14.99 9.83 -37.46
N GLU A 212 -16.17 9.78 -38.08
CA GLU A 212 -17.48 9.94 -37.46
C GLU A 212 -18.31 8.68 -37.79
N PRO A 213 -19.40 8.48 -37.08
CA PRO A 213 -20.69 8.50 -37.76
C PRO A 213 -21.43 9.82 -37.58
#